data_AF-A0A1G1LJG3-F1
#
_entry.id   AF-A0A1G1LJG3-F1
#
_cell.length_a   1.000
_cell.length_b   1.000
_cell.length_c   1.000
_cell.angle_alpha   90.00
_cell.angle_beta   90.00
_cell.angle_gamma   90.00
#
_symmetry.space_group_name_H-M   'P 1'
#
loop_
_entity.id
_entity.type
_entity.pdbx_description
1 polymer ?
#
loop_
_entity_poly.entity_id
_entity_poly.type
_entity_poly.pdbx_seq_one_letter_code
_entity_poly.pdbx_strand_id
1 'polypeptide(L)'
;MTRRATIVKETEGVVKSLNSRLRGWADYFSLGPVSKAYRGIDAHTRHRLRQWSCGKHKIQGQGRKRFTDEYLYGELGLLRLEKLTADLPWARA
;
A
#
# COMPACT_ATOMS: atom_id res chain seq x y z
N MET A 1 10.73 3.25 -1.89
CA MET A 1 10.26 2.23 -2.86
C MET A 1 10.63 2.55 -4.32
N THR A 2 11.34 3.64 -4.64
CA THR A 2 11.72 4.00 -6.03
C THR A 2 13.20 3.85 -6.35
N ARG A 3 13.97 3.16 -5.49
CA ARG A 3 15.38 2.92 -5.77
C ARG A 3 15.49 1.88 -6.89
N ARG A 4 16.27 2.13 -7.94
CA ARG A 4 16.42 1.21 -9.09
C ARG A 4 16.73 -0.23 -8.68
N ALA A 5 17.54 -0.42 -7.63
CA ALA A 5 17.85 -1.74 -7.06
C ALA A 5 16.63 -2.55 -6.59
N THR A 6 15.50 -1.89 -6.29
CA THR A 6 14.28 -2.58 -5.85
C THR A 6 13.48 -3.17 -7.01
N ILE A 7 13.74 -2.80 -8.26
CA ILE A 7 13.01 -3.29 -9.45
C ILE A 7 13.28 -4.78 -9.70
N VAL A 8 14.48 -5.23 -9.39
CA VAL A 8 14.91 -6.62 -9.59
C VAL A 8 14.24 -7.56 -8.59
N LYS A 9 13.77 -7.04 -7.45
CA LYS A 9 13.10 -7.85 -6.42
C LYS A 9 11.77 -8.40 -6.92
N GLU A 10 11.42 -9.58 -6.43
CA GLU A 10 10.10 -10.18 -6.63
C GLU A 10 9.00 -9.28 -6.07
N THR A 11 7.89 -9.17 -6.81
CA THR A 11 6.77 -8.30 -6.47
C THR A 11 6.19 -8.66 -5.10
N GLU A 12 5.99 -9.95 -4.82
CA GLU A 12 5.47 -10.43 -3.55
C GLU A 12 6.36 -10.03 -2.37
N GLY A 13 7.69 -10.21 -2.49
CA GLY A 13 8.63 -9.82 -1.45
C GLY A 13 8.62 -8.31 -1.16
N VAL A 14 8.44 -7.50 -2.20
CA VAL A 14 8.30 -6.04 -2.07
C VAL A 14 7.00 -5.67 -1.36
N VAL A 15 5.88 -6.29 -1.73
CA VAL A 15 4.58 -6.05 -1.09
C VAL A 15 4.57 -6.53 0.35
N LYS A 16 5.14 -7.71 0.65
CA LYS A 16 5.28 -8.22 2.02
C LYS A 16 6.07 -7.25 2.91
N SER A 17 7.20 -6.73 2.41
CA SER A 17 7.98 -5.73 3.14
C SER A 17 7.21 -4.43 3.35
N LEU A 18 6.41 -4.01 2.38
CA LEU A 18 5.57 -2.82 2.48
C LEU A 18 4.47 -3.01 3.52
N ASN A 19 3.76 -4.13 3.48
CA ASN A 19 2.72 -4.49 4.43
C ASN A 19 3.23 -4.54 5.87
N SER A 20 4.42 -5.12 6.09
CA SER A 20 5.04 -5.15 7.42
C SER A 20 5.32 -3.75 7.97
N ARG A 21 5.81 -2.82 7.13
CA ARG A 21 6.04 -1.42 7.53
C ARG A 21 4.73 -0.67 7.79
N LEU A 22 3.74 -0.85 6.92
CA LEU A 22 2.43 -0.23 7.07
C LEU A 22 1.76 -0.69 8.36
N ARG A 23 1.80 -1.99 8.64
CA ARG A 23 1.26 -2.57 9.87
C ARG A 23 1.97 -2.03 11.11
N GLY A 24 3.30 -2.10 11.16
CA GLY A 24 4.05 -1.57 12.30
C GLY A 24 3.84 -0.07 12.53
N TRP A 25 3.72 0.71 11.45
CA TRP A 25 3.37 2.13 11.54
C TRP A 25 1.95 2.32 12.07
N ALA A 26 0.97 1.58 11.56
CA ALA A 26 -0.43 1.68 11.98
C ALA A 26 -0.62 1.26 13.44
N ASP A 27 0.04 0.18 13.87
CA ASP A 27 -0.01 -0.31 15.24
C ASP A 27 0.55 0.74 16.22
N TYR A 28 1.67 1.40 15.85
CA TYR A 28 2.28 2.46 16.66
C TYR A 28 1.46 3.75 16.68
N PHE A 29 0.98 4.20 15.52
CA PHE A 29 0.16 5.40 15.37
C PHE A 29 -1.34 5.06 15.37
N SER A 30 -1.80 4.25 16.30
CA SER A 30 -3.22 3.82 16.41
C SER A 30 -4.06 4.70 17.34
N LEU A 31 -3.43 5.62 18.08
CA LEU A 31 -4.09 6.46 19.08
C LEU A 31 -4.65 7.75 18.45
N GLY A 32 -5.98 7.91 18.50
CA GLY A 32 -6.68 9.11 18.06
C GLY A 32 -7.31 9.00 16.65
N PRO A 33 -7.80 10.12 16.07
CA PRO A 33 -8.52 10.10 14.80
C PRO A 33 -7.59 9.90 13.60
N VAL A 34 -7.25 8.64 13.32
CA VAL A 34 -6.24 8.27 12.31
C VAL A 34 -6.77 8.02 10.91
N SER A 35 -8.10 8.02 10.72
CA SER A 35 -8.74 7.65 9.44
C SER A 35 -8.29 8.51 8.25
N LYS A 36 -8.09 9.83 8.45
CA LYS A 36 -7.58 10.72 7.39
C LYS A 36 -6.13 10.41 7.02
N ALA A 37 -5.28 10.14 8.01
CA ALA A 37 -3.89 9.76 7.79
C ALA A 37 -3.78 8.43 7.03
N TYR A 38 -4.61 7.45 7.42
CA TYR A 38 -4.66 6.14 6.79
C TYR A 38 -5.06 6.23 5.32
N ARG A 39 -6.10 7.03 4.98
CA ARG A 39 -6.48 7.31 3.58
C ARG A 39 -5.33 7.92 2.78
N GLY A 40 -4.60 8.87 3.37
CA GLY A 40 -3.44 9.50 2.72
C GLY A 40 -2.32 8.49 2.45
N ILE A 41 -2.04 7.62 3.43
CA ILE A 41 -1.01 6.58 3.31
C ILE A 41 -1.42 5.51 2.31
N ASP A 42 -2.66 5.02 2.34
CA ASP A 42 -3.17 4.06 1.36
C ASP A 42 -3.07 4.63 -0.06
N ALA A 43 -3.45 5.90 -0.26
CA ALA A 43 -3.35 6.58 -1.54
C ALA A 43 -1.90 6.76 -2.02
N HIS A 44 -0.98 7.09 -1.11
CA HIS A 44 0.44 7.19 -1.43
C HIS A 44 1.02 5.83 -1.78
N THR A 45 0.72 4.81 -0.98
CA THR A 45 1.23 3.45 -1.11
C THR A 45 0.83 2.82 -2.45
N ARG A 46 -0.46 2.87 -2.81
CA ARG A 46 -0.94 2.37 -4.10
C ARG A 46 -0.27 3.12 -5.27
N HIS A 47 -0.11 4.43 -5.16
CA HIS A 47 0.53 5.23 -6.21
C HIS A 47 2.00 4.81 -6.41
N ARG A 48 2.75 4.65 -5.32
CA ARG A 48 4.17 4.27 -5.36
C ARG A 48 4.36 2.82 -5.83
N LEU A 49 3.49 1.90 -5.41
CA LEU A 49 3.53 0.52 -5.89
C LEU A 49 3.25 0.45 -7.40
N ARG A 50 2.30 1.25 -7.92
CA ARG A 50 2.06 1.37 -9.37
C ARG A 50 3.26 1.95 -10.11
N GLN A 51 3.86 3.02 -9.61
CA GLN A 51 5.07 3.61 -10.20
C GLN A 51 6.23 2.59 -10.24
N TRP A 52 6.44 1.86 -9.15
CA TRP A 52 7.46 0.82 -9.07
C TRP A 52 7.16 -0.33 -10.06
N SER A 53 5.90 -0.76 -10.16
CA SER A 53 5.48 -1.83 -11.09
C SER A 53 5.64 -1.40 -12.55
N CYS A 54 5.25 -0.17 -12.90
CA CYS A 54 5.51 0.40 -14.22
C CYS A 54 7.01 0.41 -14.54
N GLY A 55 7.85 0.87 -13.61
CA GLY A 55 9.30 0.87 -13.77
C GLY A 55 9.88 -0.54 -13.95
N LYS A 56 9.36 -1.52 -13.21
CA LYS A 56 9.77 -2.93 -13.31
C LYS A 56 9.45 -3.55 -14.66
N HIS A 57 8.25 -3.31 -15.17
CA HIS A 57 7.78 -3.87 -16.42
C HIS A 57 8.05 -2.96 -17.64
N LYS A 58 8.81 -1.87 -17.46
CA LYS A 58 9.11 -0.85 -18.49
C LYS A 58 7.85 -0.28 -19.16
N ILE A 59 6.76 -0.15 -18.40
CA ILE A 59 5.49 0.41 -18.87
C ILE A 59 5.53 1.91 -18.69
N GLN A 60 5.19 2.66 -19.73
CA GLN A 60 5.02 4.10 -19.63
C GLN A 60 3.69 4.47 -18.94
N GLY A 61 3.69 5.59 -18.23
CA GLY A 61 2.50 6.15 -17.55
C GLY A 61 2.28 5.67 -16.12
N GLN A 62 1.12 6.01 -15.55
CA GLN A 62 0.82 5.82 -14.12
C GLN A 62 0.39 4.39 -13.73
N GLY A 63 0.23 3.47 -14.68
CA GLY A 63 -0.15 2.08 -14.38
C GLY A 63 -1.56 1.90 -13.83
N ARG A 64 -2.44 2.91 -13.95
CA ARG A 64 -3.81 2.87 -13.39
C ARG A 64 -4.65 1.72 -13.93
N LYS A 65 -4.65 1.55 -15.25
CA LYS A 65 -5.41 0.50 -15.96
C LYS A 65 -4.83 -0.90 -15.82
N ARG A 66 -3.50 -1.02 -15.71
CA ARG A 66 -2.80 -2.31 -15.73
C ARG A 66 -2.60 -2.93 -14.36
N PHE A 67 -2.43 -2.11 -13.32
CA PHE A 67 -2.23 -2.57 -11.95
C PHE A 67 -3.42 -2.15 -11.09
N THR A 68 -4.64 -2.53 -11.45
CA THR A 68 -5.90 -2.04 -10.85
C THR A 68 -5.95 -2.15 -9.32
N ASP A 69 -6.85 -1.40 -8.65
CA ASP A 69 -6.91 -1.48 -7.18
C ASP A 69 -7.30 -2.91 -6.74
N GLU A 70 -8.11 -3.62 -7.54
CA GLU A 70 -8.46 -5.03 -7.35
C GLU A 70 -7.21 -5.92 -7.43
N TYR A 71 -6.32 -5.70 -8.40
CA TYR A 71 -5.06 -6.42 -8.51
C TYR A 71 -4.14 -6.14 -7.31
N LEU A 72 -3.99 -4.87 -6.91
CA LEU A 72 -3.10 -4.50 -5.80
C LEU A 72 -3.55 -5.07 -4.46
N TYR A 73 -4.84 -4.96 -4.14
CA TYR A 73 -5.38 -5.38 -2.84
C TYR A 73 -5.79 -6.85 -2.82
N GLY A 74 -6.28 -7.39 -3.95
CA GLY A 74 -6.73 -8.77 -4.07
C GLY A 74 -5.59 -9.73 -4.37
N GLU A 75 -4.95 -9.59 -5.54
CA GLU A 75 -3.91 -10.53 -5.98
C GLU A 75 -2.59 -10.32 -5.26
N LEU A 76 -2.10 -9.08 -5.16
CA LEU A 76 -0.85 -8.79 -4.47
C LEU A 76 -0.99 -8.73 -2.95
N GLY A 77 -2.22 -8.68 -2.42
CA GLY A 77 -2.48 -8.64 -0.99
C GLY A 77 -1.93 -7.39 -0.30
N LEU A 78 -1.91 -6.23 -0.98
CA LEU A 78 -1.51 -4.97 -0.37
C LEU A 78 -2.40 -4.66 0.84
N LEU A 79 -1.80 -4.23 1.95
CA LEU A 79 -2.55 -3.82 3.13
C LEU A 79 -3.30 -2.51 2.87
N ARG A 80 -4.58 -2.46 3.26
CA ARG A 80 -5.41 -1.26 3.22
C ARG A 80 -5.74 -0.81 4.63
N LEU A 81 -5.08 0.24 5.10
CA LEU A 81 -5.18 0.72 6.48
C LEU A 81 -6.60 1.21 6.80
N GLU A 82 -7.30 1.81 5.85
CA GLU A 82 -8.69 2.24 6.03
C GLU A 82 -9.64 1.09 6.43
N LYS A 83 -9.34 -0.15 5.99
CA LYS A 83 -10.12 -1.32 6.42
C LYS A 83 -9.81 -1.73 7.85
N LEU A 84 -8.58 -1.54 8.32
CA LEU A 84 -8.19 -1.83 9.70
C LEU A 84 -8.89 -0.90 10.70
N THR A 85 -9.16 0.36 10.32
CA THR A 85 -9.89 1.29 11.20
C THR A 85 -11.32 0.87 11.47
N ALA A 86 -11.97 0.11 10.56
CA ALA A 86 -13.33 -0.36 10.77
C ALA A 86 -13.44 -1.36 11.95
N ASP A 87 -12.34 -2.02 12.28
CA ASP A 87 -12.26 -3.01 13.36
C ASP A 87 -11.79 -2.39 14.69
N LEU A 88 -11.44 -1.10 14.73
CA LEU A 88 -10.94 -0.46 15.95
C LEU A 88 -12.08 -0.21 16.96
N PRO A 89 -11.88 -0.51 18.26
CA PRO A 89 -12.93 -0.41 19.29
C PRO A 89 -13.55 0.98 19.43
N TRP A 90 -12.79 2.03 19.16
CA TRP A 90 -13.22 3.42 19.29
C TRP A 90 -13.90 3.98 18.02
N ALA A 91 -13.88 3.23 16.92
CA ALA A 91 -14.52 3.62 15.66
C ALA A 91 -16.01 3.25 15.59
N ARG A 92 -16.51 2.44 16.54
CA ARG A 92 -17.93 2.15 16.72
C ARG A 92 -18.54 3.21 17.63
N ALA A 93 -19.08 4.27 17.03
CA ALA A 93 -19.95 5.25 17.70
C ALA A 93 -21.41 4.94 17.38
#